data_AF-A0A765TEW0-F1
#
_entry.id   AF-A0A765TEW0-F1
#
_cell.length_a   1.000
_cell.length_b   1.000
_cell.length_c   1.000
_cell.angle_alpha   90.00
_cell.angle_beta   90.00
_cell.angle_gamma   90.00
#
_symmetry.space_group_name_H-M   'P 1'
#
loop_
_entity.id
_entity.type
_entity.pdbx_description
1 polymer ?
#
loop_
_entity_poly.entity_id
_entity_poly.type
_entity_poly.pdbx_seq_one_letter_code
_entity_poly.pdbx_strand_id
1 'polypeptide(L)'
;LYITKTPITAADLLNDRVLPFYASQGLPMLRILTDRGTEYCGKVEQHDYQLYLAINDIEHTKTKAMSPQTNGICERFHKTILNEFYQVTFRKKLYGDLDTLQSDLDEWLAHYNNERTHQGKMCNGRTPMETLLDGKRIWAEKNLSQM
;
A
#
# COMPACT_ATOMS: atom_id res chain seq x y z
N LEU A 1 -4.66 -5.86 11.96
CA LEU A 1 -4.62 -4.38 12.01
C LEU A 1 -3.59 -3.99 13.06
N TYR A 2 -2.79 -2.96 12.84
CA TYR A 2 -1.82 -2.50 13.85
C TYR A 2 -2.48 -1.52 14.81
N ILE A 3 -2.14 -1.64 16.10
CA ILE A 3 -2.65 -0.77 17.17
C ILE A 3 -1.72 0.42 17.48
N THR A 4 -0.50 0.40 16.96
CA THR A 4 0.49 1.46 17.14
C THR A 4 1.05 1.93 15.81
N LYS A 5 1.54 3.16 15.82
CA LYS A 5 2.14 3.83 14.66
C LYS A 5 3.65 3.96 14.90
N THR A 6 4.39 2.89 14.65
CA THR A 6 5.84 2.78 14.98
C THR A 6 6.66 2.29 13.78
N PRO A 7 7.99 2.52 13.77
CA PRO A 7 8.87 2.03 12.72
C PRO A 7 8.79 0.52 12.50
N ILE A 8 8.76 -0.26 13.58
CA ILE A 8 8.69 -1.71 13.50
C ILE A 8 7.38 -2.17 12.85
N THR A 9 6.23 -1.57 13.19
CA THR A 9 4.95 -1.91 12.57
C THR A 9 4.88 -1.56 11.08
N ALA A 10 5.59 -0.51 10.65
CA ALA A 10 5.69 -0.17 9.23
C ALA A 10 6.58 -1.17 8.47
N ALA A 11 7.67 -1.63 9.09
CA ALA A 11 8.54 -2.66 8.52
C ALA A 11 7.83 -4.01 8.42
N ASP A 12 7.09 -4.38 9.47
CA ASP A 12 6.28 -5.60 9.54
C ASP A 12 5.24 -5.66 8.42
N LEU A 13 4.52 -4.57 8.16
CA LEU A 13 3.59 -4.48 7.04
C LEU A 13 4.27 -4.73 5.68
N LEU A 14 5.48 -4.21 5.49
CA LEU A 14 6.24 -4.45 4.27
C LEU A 14 6.64 -5.92 4.15
N ASN A 15 7.17 -6.49 5.23
CA ASN A 15 7.62 -7.88 5.27
C ASN A 15 6.48 -8.88 5.04
N ASP A 16 5.35 -8.68 5.70
CA ASP A 16 4.30 -9.71 5.76
C ASP A 16 3.33 -9.62 4.60
N ARG A 17 3.11 -8.43 4.05
CA ARG A 17 2.05 -8.18 3.08
C ARG A 17 2.56 -7.62 1.77
N VAL A 18 3.33 -6.54 1.81
CA VAL A 18 3.67 -5.79 0.59
C VAL A 18 4.69 -6.53 -0.25
N LEU A 19 5.86 -6.87 0.29
CA LEU A 19 6.92 -7.53 -0.47
C LEU A 19 6.49 -8.93 -0.97
N PRO A 20 5.85 -9.79 -0.16
CA PRO A 20 5.35 -11.08 -0.65
C PRO A 20 4.33 -10.93 -1.77
N PHE A 21 3.44 -9.92 -1.70
CA PHE A 21 2.49 -9.65 -2.77
C PHE A 21 3.20 -9.30 -4.08
N TYR A 22 4.11 -8.33 -4.10
CA TYR A 22 4.83 -7.96 -5.33
C TYR A 22 5.74 -9.09 -5.84
N ALA A 23 6.37 -9.85 -4.94
CA ALA A 23 7.15 -11.03 -5.28
C ALA A 23 6.29 -12.12 -5.93
N SER A 24 5.06 -12.36 -5.44
CA SER A 24 4.11 -13.28 -6.07
C SER A 24 3.71 -12.84 -7.47
N GLN A 25 3.77 -11.53 -7.74
CA GLN A 25 3.56 -10.95 -9.06
C GLN A 25 4.85 -10.90 -9.89
N GLY A 26 5.99 -11.41 -9.42
CA GLY A 26 7.28 -11.35 -10.13
C GLY A 26 7.76 -9.92 -10.40
N LEU A 27 7.40 -8.98 -9.52
CA LEU A 27 7.77 -7.57 -9.63
C LEU A 27 8.75 -7.21 -8.50
N PRO A 28 9.93 -6.64 -8.81
CA PRO A 28 10.84 -6.14 -7.78
C PRO A 28 10.33 -4.82 -7.20
N MET A 29 10.52 -4.63 -5.88
CA MET A 29 10.25 -3.37 -5.21
C MET A 29 11.51 -2.49 -5.22
N LEU A 30 11.61 -1.56 -6.16
CA LEU A 30 12.81 -0.72 -6.30
C LEU A 30 12.80 0.49 -5.37
N ARG A 31 11.62 1.06 -5.13
CA ARG A 31 11.47 2.34 -4.43
C ARG A 31 10.10 2.46 -3.77
N ILE A 32 10.09 3.00 -2.56
CA ILE A 32 8.88 3.35 -1.83
C ILE A 32 8.82 4.85 -1.58
N LEU A 33 7.62 5.43 -1.75
CA LEU A 33 7.32 6.81 -1.43
C LEU A 33 6.46 6.88 -0.16
N THR A 34 6.94 7.57 0.88
CA THR A 34 6.13 7.87 2.07
C THR A 34 6.11 9.38 2.35
N ASP A 35 5.27 9.78 3.32
CA ASP A 35 5.42 11.09 3.93
C ASP A 35 6.60 11.13 4.93
N ARG A 36 6.73 12.25 5.65
CA ARG A 36 7.78 12.44 6.66
C ARG A 36 7.39 11.95 8.07
N GLY A 37 6.41 11.07 8.19
CA GLY A 37 6.01 10.47 9.46
C GLY A 37 7.18 9.79 10.17
N THR A 38 7.18 9.85 11.50
CA THR A 38 8.22 9.27 12.36
C THR A 38 8.27 7.75 12.32
N GLU A 39 7.22 7.10 11.81
CA GLU A 39 7.16 5.67 11.51
C GLU A 39 7.95 5.29 10.26
N TYR A 40 8.17 6.25 9.35
CA TYR A 40 8.94 6.02 8.14
C TYR A 40 10.33 6.66 8.22
N CYS A 41 10.50 7.73 9.00
CA CYS A 41 11.67 8.58 8.98
C CYS A 41 12.45 8.60 10.31
N GLY A 42 13.72 8.20 10.25
CA GLY A 42 14.69 8.34 11.34
C GLY A 42 16.13 8.07 10.88
N LYS A 43 17.07 7.94 11.82
CA LYS A 43 18.45 7.54 11.51
C LYS A 43 18.46 6.06 11.10
N VAL A 44 19.06 5.74 9.96
CA VAL A 44 19.02 4.39 9.36
C VAL A 44 19.42 3.29 10.35
N GLU A 45 20.52 3.50 11.08
CA GLU A 45 21.06 2.53 12.04
C GLU A 45 20.18 2.29 13.27
N GLN A 46 19.19 3.14 13.52
CA GLN A 46 18.38 3.15 14.75
C GLN A 46 16.87 3.16 14.45
N HIS A 47 16.49 2.89 13.22
CA HIS A 47 15.10 3.01 12.78
C HIS A 47 14.71 1.80 11.94
N ASP A 48 13.93 0.90 12.54
CA ASP A 48 13.63 -0.43 11.99
C ASP A 48 13.16 -0.39 10.54
N TYR A 49 12.27 0.55 10.20
CA TYR A 49 11.80 0.72 8.82
C TYR A 49 12.92 1.09 7.84
N GLN A 50 13.84 1.99 8.22
CA GLN A 50 14.91 2.44 7.34
C GLN A 50 15.97 1.36 7.18
N LEU A 51 16.29 0.66 8.27
CA LEU A 51 17.15 -0.51 8.25
C LEU A 51 16.57 -1.61 7.35
N TYR A 52 15.27 -1.88 7.48
CA TYR A 52 14.58 -2.89 6.68
C TYR A 52 14.61 -2.57 5.18
N LEU A 53 14.37 -1.31 4.80
CA LEU A 53 14.50 -0.88 3.40
C LEU A 53 15.93 -1.04 2.88
N ALA A 54 16.94 -0.67 3.67
CA ALA A 54 18.34 -0.79 3.30
C ALA A 54 18.77 -2.25 3.08
N ILE A 55 18.33 -3.18 3.94
CA ILE A 55 18.62 -4.62 3.81
C ILE A 55 17.99 -5.20 2.54
N ASN A 56 16.81 -4.71 2.16
CA ASN A 56 16.09 -5.18 0.97
C ASN A 56 16.45 -4.40 -0.31
N ASP A 57 17.44 -3.51 -0.26
CA ASP A 57 17.87 -2.64 -1.37
C ASP A 57 16.70 -1.83 -1.98
N ILE A 58 15.83 -1.29 -1.12
CA ILE A 58 14.67 -0.49 -1.52
C ILE A 58 14.97 0.98 -1.27
N GLU A 59 14.94 1.79 -2.33
CA GLU A 59 15.12 3.23 -2.19
C GLU A 59 13.93 3.88 -1.48
N HIS A 60 14.22 4.72 -0.50
CA HIS A 60 13.19 5.48 0.21
C HIS A 60 13.12 6.94 -0.29
N THR A 61 12.03 7.26 -1.02
CA THR A 61 11.69 8.64 -1.37
C THR A 61 10.67 9.21 -0.39
N LYS A 62 10.82 10.48 -0.05
CA LYS A 62 9.89 11.20 0.83
C LYS A 62 9.17 12.27 0.05
N THR A 63 7.86 12.43 0.26
CA THR A 63 7.10 13.55 -0.34
C THR A 63 7.78 14.87 0.00
N LYS A 64 7.77 15.85 -0.89
CA LYS A 64 8.32 17.18 -0.58
C LYS A 64 7.40 17.88 0.44
N ALA A 65 7.98 18.69 1.33
CA ALA A 65 7.19 19.47 2.28
C ALA A 65 6.16 20.33 1.50
N MET A 66 4.93 20.38 2.02
CA MET A 66 3.81 21.11 1.40
C MET A 66 3.48 20.70 -0.04
N SER A 67 3.71 19.43 -0.42
CA SER A 67 3.39 18.91 -1.76
C SER A 67 2.31 17.80 -1.73
N PRO A 68 1.06 18.14 -1.33
CA PRO A 68 -0.01 17.17 -1.09
C PRO A 68 -0.38 16.34 -2.32
N GLN A 69 -0.13 16.87 -3.52
CA GLN A 69 -0.42 16.17 -4.78
C GLN A 69 0.34 14.85 -4.92
N THR A 70 1.53 14.74 -4.32
CA THR A 70 2.36 13.51 -4.39
C THR A 70 1.80 12.34 -3.58
N ASN A 71 0.91 12.59 -2.61
CA ASN A 71 0.25 11.56 -1.82
C ASN A 71 -1.26 11.43 -2.14
N GLY A 72 -1.74 12.13 -3.17
CA GLY A 72 -3.17 12.25 -3.44
C GLY A 72 -3.88 10.93 -3.76
N ILE A 73 -3.16 9.91 -4.22
CA ILE A 73 -3.71 8.56 -4.43
C ILE A 73 -4.02 7.90 -3.08
N CYS A 74 -3.07 7.92 -2.15
CA CYS A 74 -3.23 7.35 -0.82
C CYS A 74 -4.33 8.09 -0.04
N GLU A 75 -4.33 9.43 -0.07
CA GLU A 75 -5.38 10.23 0.56
C GLU A 75 -6.77 9.93 0.00
N ARG A 76 -6.88 9.73 -1.32
CA ARG A 76 -8.15 9.33 -1.95
C ARG A 76 -8.59 7.95 -1.49
N PHE A 77 -7.67 6.98 -1.46
CA PHE A 77 -7.96 5.64 -0.95
C PHE A 77 -8.44 5.69 0.51
N HIS A 78 -7.75 6.45 1.38
CA HIS A 78 -8.15 6.63 2.78
C HIS A 78 -9.57 7.20 2.93
N LYS A 79 -9.97 8.16 2.09
CA LYS A 79 -11.36 8.65 2.07
C LYS A 79 -12.33 7.57 1.61
N THR A 80 -11.97 6.79 0.58
CA THR A 80 -12.80 5.71 0.06
C THR A 80 -13.03 4.62 1.10
N ILE A 81 -11.97 4.06 1.71
CA ILE A 81 -12.10 3.02 2.73
C ILE A 81 -12.83 3.53 3.98
N LEU A 82 -12.63 4.79 4.38
CA LEU A 82 -13.38 5.38 5.48
C LEU A 82 -14.89 5.41 5.20
N ASN A 83 -15.28 5.90 4.02
CA ASN A 83 -16.68 6.12 3.68
C ASN A 83 -17.41 4.82 3.29
N GLU A 84 -16.74 3.93 2.56
CA GLU A 84 -17.35 2.72 2.01
C GLU A 84 -17.26 1.52 2.96
N PHE A 85 -16.19 1.43 3.75
CA PHE A 85 -16.01 0.34 4.72
C PHE A 85 -16.28 0.81 6.14
N TYR A 86 -15.37 1.56 6.77
CA TYR A 86 -15.42 1.80 8.22
C TYR A 86 -16.73 2.44 8.70
N GLN A 87 -17.21 3.50 8.03
CA GLN A 87 -18.47 4.15 8.42
C GLN A 87 -19.70 3.26 8.23
N VAL A 88 -19.71 2.40 7.20
CA VAL A 88 -20.83 1.50 6.92
C VAL A 88 -20.84 0.36 7.93
N THR A 89 -19.68 -0.26 8.10
CA THR A 89 -19.49 -1.45 8.90
C THR A 89 -19.71 -1.16 10.38
N PHE A 90 -19.17 -0.07 10.94
CA PHE A 90 -19.39 0.29 12.34
C PHE A 90 -20.82 0.74 12.67
N ARG A 91 -21.65 1.05 11.67
CA ARG A 91 -23.10 1.26 11.87
C ARG A 91 -23.89 -0.06 11.89
N LYS A 92 -23.38 -1.11 11.24
CA LYS A 92 -24.08 -2.39 11.05
C LYS A 92 -23.67 -3.46 12.06
N LYS A 93 -22.42 -3.44 12.52
CA LYS A 93 -21.80 -4.50 13.32
C LYS A 93 -20.98 -3.89 14.45
N LEU A 94 -21.17 -4.42 15.66
CA LEU A 94 -20.30 -4.18 16.80
C LEU A 94 -19.18 -5.23 16.78
N TYR A 95 -17.94 -4.78 16.81
CA TYR A 95 -16.77 -5.66 16.84
C TYR A 95 -16.32 -5.89 18.27
N GLY A 96 -16.26 -7.17 18.69
CA GLY A 96 -15.73 -7.57 19.99
C GLY A 96 -14.22 -7.73 20.02
N ASP A 97 -13.60 -7.94 18.85
CA ASP A 97 -12.18 -8.17 18.66
C ASP A 97 -11.70 -7.61 17.32
N LEU A 98 -10.38 -7.45 17.20
CA LEU A 98 -9.74 -6.85 16.03
C LEU A 98 -9.64 -7.82 14.84
N ASP A 99 -9.61 -9.13 15.09
CA ASP A 99 -9.45 -10.15 14.06
C ASP A 99 -10.71 -10.26 13.18
N THR A 100 -11.87 -10.12 13.80
CA THR A 100 -13.15 -10.04 13.11
C THR A 100 -13.23 -8.79 12.23
N LEU A 101 -12.72 -7.65 12.71
CA LEU A 101 -12.65 -6.42 11.88
C LEU A 101 -11.64 -6.57 10.73
N GLN A 102 -10.50 -7.20 10.99
CA GLN A 102 -9.49 -7.48 9.97
C GLN A 102 -10.05 -8.40 8.87
N SER A 103 -10.79 -9.45 9.24
CA SER A 103 -11.37 -10.39 8.28
C SER A 103 -12.37 -9.72 7.33
N ASP A 104 -13.28 -8.90 7.89
CA ASP A 104 -14.24 -8.14 7.08
C ASP A 104 -13.53 -7.09 6.20
N LEU A 105 -12.43 -6.50 6.70
CA LEU A 105 -11.62 -5.57 5.93
C LEU A 105 -10.90 -6.27 4.77
N ASP A 106 -10.37 -7.47 5.00
CA ASP A 106 -9.69 -8.26 3.97
C ASP A 106 -10.66 -8.64 2.85
N GLU A 107 -11.89 -9.01 3.18
CA GLU A 107 -12.96 -9.25 2.20
C GLU A 107 -13.28 -7.99 1.39
N TRP A 108 -13.43 -6.84 2.07
CA TRP A 108 -13.67 -5.57 1.40
C TRP A 108 -12.51 -5.16 0.48
N LEU A 109 -11.27 -5.39 0.91
CA LEU A 109 -10.07 -5.14 0.09
C LEU A 109 -10.00 -6.06 -1.12
N ALA A 110 -10.40 -7.32 -0.99
CA ALA A 110 -10.47 -8.26 -2.11
C ALA A 110 -11.47 -7.76 -3.16
N HIS A 111 -12.67 -7.34 -2.75
CA HIS A 111 -13.65 -6.73 -3.64
C HIS A 111 -13.13 -5.42 -4.26
N TYR A 112 -12.56 -4.52 -3.45
CA TYR A 112 -12.01 -3.24 -3.92
C TYR A 112 -10.94 -3.41 -5.02
N ASN A 113 -10.08 -4.42 -4.86
CA ASN A 113 -8.94 -4.66 -5.74
C ASN A 113 -9.27 -5.52 -6.98
N ASN A 114 -10.27 -6.42 -6.91
CA ASN A 114 -10.53 -7.40 -7.97
C ASN A 114 -11.87 -7.24 -8.67
N GLU A 115 -12.84 -6.53 -8.09
CA GLU A 115 -14.21 -6.44 -8.62
C GLU A 115 -14.66 -4.99 -8.83
N ARG A 116 -14.28 -4.09 -7.92
CA ARG A 116 -14.67 -2.68 -7.98
C ARG A 116 -13.89 -1.97 -9.08
N THR A 117 -14.59 -1.50 -10.11
CA THR A 117 -14.00 -0.67 -11.18
C THR A 117 -13.78 0.76 -10.73
N HIS A 118 -12.72 1.41 -11.23
CA HIS A 118 -12.37 2.79 -10.87
C HIS A 118 -12.27 3.66 -12.11
N GLN A 119 -13.06 4.74 -12.15
CA GLN A 119 -13.06 5.71 -13.26
C GLN A 119 -11.91 6.73 -13.18
N GLY A 120 -11.00 6.60 -12.20
CA GLY A 120 -9.84 7.49 -12.09
C GLY A 120 -8.84 7.27 -13.24
N LYS A 121 -8.05 8.31 -13.56
CA LYS A 121 -7.09 8.32 -14.69
C LYS A 121 -6.19 7.07 -14.78
N MET A 122 -5.77 6.52 -13.64
CA MET A 122 -4.87 5.36 -13.62
C MET A 122 -5.57 4.05 -14.00
N CYS A 123 -6.81 3.86 -13.53
CA CYS A 123 -7.54 2.62 -13.71
C CYS A 123 -8.40 2.65 -14.97
N ASN A 124 -8.97 3.81 -15.34
CA ASN A 124 -9.74 4.01 -16.57
C ASN A 124 -10.87 2.97 -16.76
N GLY A 125 -11.66 2.74 -15.71
CA GLY A 125 -12.75 1.76 -15.71
C GLY A 125 -12.31 0.33 -15.34
N ARG A 126 -11.02 0.09 -15.12
CA ARG A 126 -10.49 -1.20 -14.65
C ARG A 126 -10.46 -1.29 -13.12
N THR A 127 -10.24 -2.48 -12.62
CA THR A 127 -9.91 -2.73 -11.21
C THR A 127 -8.44 -2.38 -10.91
N PRO A 128 -8.07 -2.19 -9.64
CA PRO A 128 -6.66 -2.00 -9.27
C PRO A 128 -5.77 -3.17 -9.71
N MET A 129 -6.24 -4.41 -9.59
CA MET A 129 -5.48 -5.58 -10.01
C MET A 129 -5.30 -5.67 -11.53
N GLU A 130 -6.34 -5.39 -12.32
CA GLU A 130 -6.21 -5.31 -13.77
C GLU A 130 -5.21 -4.23 -14.20
N THR A 131 -5.23 -3.09 -13.50
CA THR A 131 -4.28 -1.98 -13.73
C THR A 131 -2.85 -2.40 -13.41
N LEU A 132 -2.63 -3.15 -12.31
CA LEU A 132 -1.34 -3.69 -11.93
C LEU A 132 -0.81 -4.68 -12.98
N LEU A 133 -1.65 -5.62 -13.42
CA LEU A 133 -1.27 -6.65 -14.40
C LEU A 133 -0.90 -6.05 -15.76
N ASP A 134 -1.63 -5.04 -16.22
CA ASP A 134 -1.27 -4.30 -17.43
C ASP A 134 0.05 -3.53 -17.25
N GLY A 135 0.24 -2.87 -16.11
CA GLY A 135 1.52 -2.22 -15.78
C GLY A 135 2.71 -3.19 -15.74
N LYS A 136 2.50 -4.40 -15.19
CA LYS A 136 3.49 -5.49 -15.17
C LYS A 136 3.89 -5.91 -16.59
N ARG A 137 2.93 -6.04 -17.51
CA ARG A 137 3.21 -6.37 -18.92
C ARG A 137 4.09 -5.31 -19.58
N ILE A 138 3.75 -4.03 -19.40
CA ILE A 138 4.54 -2.90 -19.93
C ILE A 138 5.96 -2.89 -19.34
N TRP A 139 6.09 -3.20 -18.04
CA TRP A 139 7.41 -3.32 -17.39
C TRP A 139 8.24 -4.46 -17.98
N ALA A 140 7.65 -5.64 -18.19
CA ALA A 140 8.35 -6.79 -18.77
C ALA A 140 8.86 -6.48 -20.20
N GLU A 141 8.04 -5.85 -21.04
CA GLU A 141 8.41 -5.43 -22.40
C GLU A 141 9.62 -4.47 -22.39
N LYS A 142 9.68 -3.55 -21.41
CA LYS A 142 10.80 -2.60 -21.26
C LYS A 142 12.08 -3.24 -20.75
N ASN A 143 11.99 -4.22 -19.85
CA ASN A 143 13.19 -4.91 -19.35
C ASN A 143 13.79 -5.83 -20.42
N LEU A 144 12.96 -6.53 -21.19
CA LEU A 144 13.42 -7.38 -22.30
C LEU A 144 14.13 -6.60 -23.41
N SER A 145 13.75 -5.33 -23.61
CA SER A 145 14.39 -4.43 -24.58
C SER A 145 15.66 -3.74 -24.04
N GLN A 146 15.99 -3.95 -22.76
CA GLN A 146 17.22 -3.48 -22.12
C GLN A 146 18.27 -4.60 -21.94
N MET A 147 17.92 -5.85 -22.27
CA MET A 147 18.84 -6.99 -22.34
C MET A 147 19.34 -7.19 -23.77
#